data_AF-A0A1H0DPK9-F1
#
_entry.id   AF-A0A1H0DPK9-F1
#
_cell.length_a   1.000
_cell.length_b   1.000
_cell.length_c   1.000
_cell.angle_alpha   90.00
_cell.angle_beta   90.00
_cell.angle_gamma   90.00
#
_symmetry.space_group_name_H-M   'P 1'
#
loop_
_entity.id
_entity.type
_entity.pdbx_description
1 polymer ?
#
loop_
_entity_poly.entity_id
_entity_poly.type
_entity_poly.pdbx_seq_one_letter_code
_entity_poly.pdbx_strand_id
1 'polypeptide(L)'
;VELIYQEVWGLLLSYNVIRREASQAAVAFGRSASEIRFKPVAHYIAVQLIVMAAANPISATGRRLTELRAGIGGLFLDRRPRPTRPRTVKISKTRYPVNRKAAPLK
;
A
#
# COMPACT_ATOMS: atom_id res chain seq x y z
N VAL A 1 27.63 -17.62 6.23
CA VAL A 1 26.37 -18.18 6.78
C VAL A 1 25.76 -17.23 7.81
N GLU A 2 26.52 -16.75 8.79
CA GLU A 2 26.05 -15.81 9.83
C GLU A 2 25.46 -14.50 9.28
N LEU A 3 26.15 -13.86 8.32
CA LEU A 3 25.65 -12.63 7.68
C LEU A 3 24.29 -12.83 6.99
N ILE A 4 24.10 -13.98 6.32
CA ILE A 4 22.84 -14.31 5.64
C ILE A 4 21.70 -14.41 6.66
N TYR A 5 21.95 -15.03 7.81
CA TYR A 5 20.95 -15.08 8.87
C TYR A 5 20.60 -13.69 9.39
N GLN A 6 21.61 -12.85 9.64
CA GLN A 6 21.38 -11.48 10.08
C GLN A 6 20.51 -10.70 9.08
N GLU A 7 20.80 -10.80 7.78
CA GLU A 7 20.03 -10.12 6.73
C GLU A 7 18.58 -10.62 6.65
N VAL A 8 18.37 -11.93 6.71
CA VAL A 8 17.03 -12.53 6.68
C VAL A 8 16.23 -12.13 7.91
N TRP A 9 16.85 -12.16 9.10
CA TRP A 9 16.22 -11.68 10.33
C TRP A 9 15.91 -10.18 10.26
N GLY A 10 16.80 -9.37 9.70
CA GLY A 10 16.58 -7.94 9.48
C GLY A 10 15.38 -7.67 8.57
N LEU A 11 15.22 -8.45 7.49
CA LEU A 11 14.07 -8.37 6.59
C LEU A 11 12.77 -8.74 7.29
N LEU A 12 12.75 -9.84 8.05
CA LEU A 12 11.57 -10.27 8.81
C LEU A 12 11.18 -9.25 9.88
N LEU A 13 12.15 -8.71 10.59
CA LEU A 13 11.92 -7.69 11.62
C LEU A 13 11.36 -6.42 11.00
N SER A 14 11.94 -5.95 9.89
CA SER A 14 11.47 -4.78 9.17
C SER A 14 10.02 -4.94 8.70
N TYR A 15 9.69 -6.10 8.11
CA TYR A 15 8.33 -6.43 7.71
C TYR A 15 7.35 -6.39 8.90
N ASN A 16 7.72 -7.02 10.01
CA ASN A 16 6.87 -7.09 11.20
C ASN A 16 6.64 -5.71 11.83
N VAL A 17 7.67 -4.87 11.90
CA VAL A 17 7.55 -3.49 12.42
C VAL A 17 6.62 -2.66 11.53
N ILE A 18 6.83 -2.68 10.22
CA ILE A 18 5.98 -1.96 9.26
C ILE A 18 4.52 -2.45 9.35
N ARG A 19 4.32 -3.78 9.46
CA ARG A 19 2.97 -4.34 9.53
C ARG A 19 2.27 -4.02 10.84
N ARG A 20 2.99 -3.99 11.96
CA ARG A 20 2.49 -3.57 13.28
C ARG A 20 2.01 -2.13 13.25
N GLU A 21 2.82 -1.19 12.77
CA GLU A 21 2.45 0.23 12.74
C GLU A 21 1.29 0.50 11.77
N ALA A 22 1.27 -0.16 10.60
CA ALA A 22 0.14 -0.09 9.69
C ALA A 22 -1.15 -0.62 10.34
N SER A 23 -1.07 -1.70 11.12
CA SER A 23 -2.22 -2.24 11.87
C SER A 23 -2.71 -1.25 12.93
N GLN A 24 -1.81 -0.62 13.68
CA GLN A 24 -2.16 0.39 14.68
C GLN A 24 -2.80 1.63 14.06
N ALA A 25 -2.30 2.07 12.90
CA ALA A 25 -2.95 3.11 12.13
C ALA A 25 -4.36 2.68 11.68
N ALA A 26 -4.52 1.44 11.20
CA ALA A 26 -5.82 0.92 10.80
C ALA A 26 -6.84 0.96 11.95
N VAL A 27 -6.42 0.55 13.15
CA VAL A 27 -7.23 0.63 14.38
C VAL A 27 -7.61 2.07 14.70
N ALA A 28 -6.67 3.01 14.60
CA ALA A 28 -6.93 4.44 14.85
C ALA A 28 -7.96 5.04 13.87
N PHE A 29 -8.02 4.56 12.62
CA PHE A 29 -9.00 4.99 11.63
C PHE A 29 -10.27 4.13 11.58
N GLY A 30 -10.41 3.10 12.42
CA GLY A 30 -11.55 2.18 12.38
C GLY A 30 -11.66 1.38 11.07
N ARG A 31 -10.54 1.17 10.36
CA ARG A 31 -10.50 0.46 9.07
C ARG A 31 -9.74 -0.86 9.20
N SER A 32 -9.94 -1.75 8.24
CA SER A 32 -9.15 -2.99 8.18
C SER A 32 -7.73 -2.71 7.69
N ALA A 33 -6.74 -3.38 8.29
CA ALA A 33 -5.34 -3.33 7.86
C ALA A 33 -5.11 -3.90 6.44
N SER A 34 -6.09 -4.60 5.86
CA SER A 34 -6.08 -5.03 4.45
C SER A 34 -6.45 -3.91 3.46
N GLU A 35 -7.00 -2.80 3.96
CA GLU A 35 -7.39 -1.65 3.15
C GLU A 35 -6.25 -0.64 2.97
N ILE A 36 -5.06 -0.94 3.51
CA ILE A 36 -3.91 -0.06 3.46
C ILE A 36 -3.01 -0.44 2.29
N ARG A 37 -2.57 0.54 1.48
CA ARG A 37 -1.62 0.33 0.40
C ARG A 37 -0.24 -0.03 0.98
N PHE A 38 0.19 -1.29 0.85
CA PHE A 38 1.43 -1.75 1.49
C PHE A 38 2.69 -1.01 1.02
N LYS A 39 2.94 -0.90 -0.30
CA LYS A 39 4.16 -0.30 -0.84
C LYS A 39 4.41 1.16 -0.39
N PRO A 40 3.46 2.10 -0.54
CA PRO A 40 3.68 3.48 -0.10
C PRO A 40 3.74 3.60 1.42
N VAL A 41 2.94 2.80 2.16
CA VAL A 41 3.00 2.80 3.63
C VAL A 41 4.32 2.29 4.15
N ALA A 42 4.88 1.23 3.57
CA ALA A 42 6.19 0.72 3.94
C ALA A 42 7.28 1.78 3.80
N HIS A 43 7.29 2.53 2.68
CA HIS A 43 8.24 3.64 2.47
C HIS A 43 8.01 4.78 3.46
N TYR A 44 6.75 5.18 3.65
CA TYR A 44 6.40 6.27 4.55
C TYR A 44 6.81 5.98 6.01
N ILE A 45 6.49 4.78 6.50
CA ILE A 45 6.87 4.34 7.84
C ILE A 45 8.40 4.28 7.97
N ALA A 46 9.10 3.69 7.00
CA ALA A 46 10.55 3.59 7.05
C ALA A 46 11.23 4.96 7.15
N VAL A 47 10.84 5.93 6.30
CA VAL A 47 11.39 7.29 6.34
C VAL A 47 11.09 7.97 7.67
N GLN A 48 9.85 7.86 8.16
CA GLN A 48 9.45 8.52 9.41
C GLN A 48 10.18 7.93 10.63
N LEU A 49 10.42 6.62 10.65
CA LEU A 49 11.20 5.97 11.71
C LEU A 49 12.68 6.38 11.65
N ILE A 50 13.29 6.50 10.48
CA ILE A 50 14.67 7.00 10.31
C ILE A 50 14.78 8.44 10.85
N VAL A 51 13.83 9.31 10.46
CA VAL A 51 13.80 10.71 10.94
C VAL A 51 13.59 10.75 12.45
N MET A 52 12.66 9.97 12.98
CA MET A 52 12.39 9.91 14.42
C MET A 52 13.59 9.42 15.23
N ALA A 53 14.34 8.45 14.72
CA ALA A 53 15.52 7.90 15.42
C ALA A 53 16.60 8.96 15.67
N ALA A 54 16.72 9.95 14.78
CA ALA A 54 17.69 11.04 14.91
C ALA A 54 17.14 12.27 15.67
N ALA A 55 15.85 12.27 16.04
CA ALA A 55 15.17 13.51 16.42
C ALA A 55 15.02 13.68 17.94
N ASN A 56 15.45 14.84 18.44
CA ASN A 56 15.33 15.25 19.84
C ASN A 56 14.10 16.16 20.07
N PRO A 57 13.51 16.22 21.28
CA PRO A 57 13.77 15.36 22.43
C PRO A 57 13.08 14.00 22.29
N ILE A 58 13.61 12.98 22.97
CA ILE A 58 13.07 11.61 22.98
C ILE A 58 11.65 11.58 23.56
N SER A 59 11.31 12.47 24.50
CA SER A 59 9.97 12.58 25.09
C SER A 59 8.87 12.88 24.06
N ALA A 60 9.19 13.46 22.90
CA ALA A 60 8.22 13.77 21.85
C ALA A 60 7.85 12.55 20.97
N THR A 61 8.45 11.37 21.21
CA THR A 61 8.26 10.16 20.38
C THR A 61 6.80 9.76 20.25
N GLY A 62 6.04 9.79 21.36
CA GLY A 62 4.61 9.44 21.35
C GLY A 62 3.79 10.34 20.42
N ARG A 63 4.03 11.65 20.47
CA ARG A 63 3.38 12.62 19.58
C ARG A 63 3.73 12.35 18.11
N ARG A 64 5.00 12.09 17.80
CA ARG A 64 5.46 11.79 16.43
C ARG A 64 4.87 10.49 15.89
N LEU A 65 4.65 9.48 16.74
CA LEU A 65 3.92 8.27 16.35
C LEU A 65 2.45 8.55 16.02
N THR A 66 1.80 9.43 16.78
CA THR A 66 0.43 9.87 16.46
C THR A 66 0.37 10.60 15.13
N GLU A 67 1.34 11.48 14.86
CA GLU A 67 1.47 12.20 13.58
C GLU A 67 1.76 11.25 12.40
N LEU A 68 2.66 10.26 12.60
CA LEU A 68 2.93 9.19 11.64
C LEU A 68 1.65 8.45 11.29
N ARG A 69 0.88 8.03 12.30
CA ARG A 69 -0.38 7.30 12.10
C ARG A 69 -1.39 8.18 11.37
N ALA A 70 -1.51 9.46 11.72
CA ALA A 70 -2.37 10.39 11.00
C ALA A 70 -2.01 10.50 9.51
N GLY A 71 -0.71 10.54 9.17
CA GLY A 71 -0.23 10.58 7.79
C GLY A 71 -0.57 9.35 6.95
N ILE A 72 -0.71 8.17 7.59
CA ILE A 72 -1.14 6.94 6.91
C ILE A 72 -2.60 7.03 6.41
N GLY A 73 -3.42 7.93 6.95
CA GLY A 73 -4.82 8.14 6.55
C GLY A 73 -5.03 8.39 5.05
N GLY A 74 -4.08 9.02 4.37
CA GLY A 74 -4.14 9.24 2.91
C GLY A 74 -3.76 8.02 2.06
N LEU A 75 -3.25 6.95 2.67
CA LEU A 75 -2.69 5.78 1.98
C LEU A 75 -3.62 4.57 1.99
N PHE A 76 -4.88 4.75 2.37
CA PHE A 76 -5.89 3.72 2.21
C PHE A 76 -6.26 3.49 0.73
N LEU A 77 -6.81 2.32 0.47
CA LEU A 77 -7.32 1.92 -0.83
C LEU A 77 -8.67 2.59 -1.08
N ASP A 78 -8.77 3.29 -2.21
CA ASP A 78 -10.03 3.80 -2.71
C ASP A 78 -10.74 2.69 -3.47
N ARG A 79 -11.81 2.15 -2.88
CA ARG A 79 -12.68 1.21 -3.58
C ARG A 79 -13.61 1.99 -4.50
N ARG A 80 -13.15 2.25 -5.72
CA ARG A 80 -14.04 2.81 -6.75
C ARG A 80 -15.10 1.77 -7.11
N PRO A 81 -16.40 2.10 -7.04
CA PRO A 81 -17.43 1.19 -7.47
C PRO A 81 -17.21 0.85 -8.95
N ARG A 82 -17.31 -0.43 -9.27
CA ARG A 82 -17.23 -0.88 -10.65
C ARG A 82 -18.43 -0.29 -11.42
N PRO A 83 -18.23 0.27 -12.62
CA PRO A 83 -19.35 0.68 -13.46
C PRO A 83 -20.30 -0.49 -13.72
N THR A 84 -21.61 -0.27 -13.57
CA THR A 84 -22.69 -1.28 -13.66
C THR A 84 -22.94 -1.81 -15.08
N ARG A 85 -22.08 -1.47 -16.04
CA ARG A 85 -22.21 -1.95 -17.42
C ARG A 85 -21.98 -3.46 -17.48
N PRO A 86 -22.73 -4.20 -18.32
CA PRO A 86 -22.53 -5.63 -18.49
C PRO A 86 -21.08 -5.94 -18.88
N ARG A 87 -20.53 -7.02 -18.30
CA ARG A 87 -19.22 -7.53 -18.67
C ARG A 87 -19.32 -8.13 -20.07
N THR A 88 -18.81 -7.43 -21.07
CA THR A 88 -18.62 -8.01 -22.41
C THR A 88 -17.16 -8.39 -22.59
N VAL A 89 -16.92 -9.59 -23.11
CA VAL A 89 -15.58 -10.01 -23.53
C VAL A 89 -15.30 -9.35 -24.88
N LYS A 90 -14.07 -8.85 -25.08
CA LYS A 90 -13.64 -8.37 -26.39
C LYS A 90 -13.86 -9.51 -27.41
N ILE A 91 -14.55 -9.22 -28.52
CA ILE A 91 -14.89 -10.25 -29.51
C ILE A 91 -13.64 -11.03 -29.95
N SER A 92 -13.75 -12.36 -29.98
CA SER A 92 -12.69 -13.21 -30.54
C SER A 92 -12.59 -12.96 -32.03
N LYS A 93 -11.45 -12.44 -32.48
CA LYS A 93 -11.17 -12.16 -33.89
C LYS A 93 -10.95 -13.42 -34.74
N THR A 94 -10.81 -14.58 -34.09
CA THR A 94 -10.62 -15.88 -34.75
C THR A 94 -11.94 -16.60 -34.96
N ARG A 95 -12.91 -16.41 -34.04
CA ARG A 95 -14.20 -17.11 -34.08
C ARG A 95 -15.22 -16.43 -35.00
N TYR A 96 -15.10 -15.12 -35.22
CA TYR A 96 -16.06 -14.34 -36.01
C TYR A 96 -15.37 -13.60 -37.16
N PRO A 97 -16.01 -13.50 -38.34
CA PRO A 97 -15.46 -12.76 -39.46
C PRO A 97 -15.32 -11.27 -39.10
N VAL A 98 -14.12 -10.73 -39.30
CA VAL A 98 -13.78 -9.33 -39.00
C VAL A 98 -13.62 -8.56 -40.31
N ASN A 99 -14.37 -7.46 -40.47
CA ASN A 99 -14.18 -6.57 -41.60
C ASN A 99 -12.90 -5.72 -41.40
N ARG A 100 -11.82 -6.10 -42.10
CA ARG A 100 -10.53 -5.39 -42.05
C ARG A 100 -10.51 -4.06 -42.80
N LYS A 101 -11.53 -3.78 -43.62
CA LYS A 101 -11.69 -2.53 -44.38
C LYS A 101 -12.69 -1.56 -43.72
N ALA A 102 -13.16 -1.85 -42.51
CA ALA A 102 -14.07 -0.97 -41.81
C ALA A 102 -13.38 0.38 -41.53
N ALA A 103 -14.07 1.48 -41.82
CA ALA A 103 -13.60 2.81 -41.47
C ALA A 103 -13.45 2.92 -39.93
N PRO A 104 -12.44 3.65 -39.43
CA PRO A 104 -12.25 3.81 -37.99
C PRO A 104 -13.49 4.46 -37.38
N LEU A 105 -14.00 3.86 -36.29
CA LEU A 105 -15.11 4.42 -35.53
C LEU A 105 -14.64 5.76 -34.92
N LYS A 106 -15.37 6.84 -35.20
CA LYS A 106 -15.15 8.17 -34.61
C LYS A 106 -15.48 8.17 -33.12
#